data_AF-A0A7W9SRI2-F1
#
_entry.id   AF-A0A7W9SRI2-F1
#
_cell.length_a   1.000
_cell.length_b   1.000
_cell.length_c   1.000
_cell.angle_alpha   90.00
_cell.angle_beta   90.00
_cell.angle_gamma   90.00
#
_symmetry.space_group_name_H-M   'P 1'
#
loop_
_entity.id
_entity.type
_entity.pdbx_description
1 polymer ?
#
loop_
_entity_poly.entity_id
_entity_poly.type
_entity_poly.pdbx_seq_one_letter_code
_entity_poly.pdbx_strand_id
1 'polypeptide(L)'
;MPRGDTRLRTESGQLNQIAERLRARRRVLKLTQEQLCGRLADVTSSRWIAARKEIVHLEAGTRIVSDLELLALAQALDCPPNWLLTGEEATPKTSA
;
A
#
# COMPACT_ATOMS: atom_id res chain seq x y z
N MET A 1 16.73 -27.83 10.56
CA MET A 1 16.97 -26.87 9.47
C MET A 1 15.65 -26.19 9.13
N PRO A 2 15.50 -24.88 9.34
CA PRO A 2 14.35 -24.16 8.80
C PRO A 2 14.38 -24.27 7.26
N ARG A 3 13.29 -24.72 6.65
CA ARG A 3 13.12 -24.79 5.19
C ARG A 3 12.51 -23.47 4.71
N GLY A 4 12.98 -22.94 3.58
CA GLY A 4 12.70 -21.58 3.08
C GLY A 4 11.27 -21.30 2.57
N ASP A 5 10.25 -21.94 3.16
CA ASP A 5 8.86 -21.89 2.66
C ASP A 5 7.96 -20.93 3.46
N THR A 6 8.42 -20.48 4.63
CA THR A 6 7.63 -19.56 5.47
C THR A 6 7.82 -18.12 5.01
N ARG A 7 6.82 -17.59 4.28
CA ARG A 7 6.77 -16.17 3.94
C ARG A 7 6.72 -15.32 5.21
N LEU A 8 7.47 -14.20 5.20
CA LEU A 8 7.37 -13.20 6.26
C LEU A 8 5.96 -12.63 6.31
N ARG A 9 5.43 -12.50 7.53
CA ARG A 9 4.12 -11.95 7.83
C ARG A 9 4.27 -10.90 8.92
N THR A 10 3.27 -10.04 9.04
CA THR A 10 3.14 -9.17 10.22
C THR A 10 2.91 -10.01 11.48
N GLU A 11 3.04 -9.40 12.66
CA GLU A 11 2.68 -10.02 13.94
C GLU A 11 1.21 -10.49 13.97
N SER A 12 0.33 -9.78 13.25
CA SER A 12 -1.08 -10.13 13.04
C SER A 12 -1.32 -11.19 11.96
N GLY A 13 -0.26 -11.75 11.34
CA GLY A 13 -0.35 -12.80 10.32
C GLY A 13 -0.67 -12.31 8.90
N GLN A 14 -0.73 -11.00 8.66
CA GLN A 14 -1.02 -10.40 7.36
C GLN A 14 0.19 -10.53 6.41
N LEU A 15 -0.09 -10.52 5.11
CA LEU A 15 0.91 -10.60 4.04
C LEU A 15 1.49 -9.24 3.64
N ASN A 16 0.88 -8.15 4.11
CA ASN A 16 1.43 -6.80 3.95
C ASN A 16 1.15 -5.95 5.19
N GLN A 17 2.07 -5.04 5.50
CA GLN A 17 1.99 -4.14 6.66
C GLN A 17 1.28 -2.81 6.36
N ILE A 18 1.05 -2.48 5.08
CA ILE A 18 0.54 -1.16 4.67
C ILE A 18 -0.99 -1.08 4.73
N ALA A 19 -1.67 -2.22 4.84
CA ALA A 19 -3.12 -2.39 4.72
C ALA A 19 -3.93 -1.36 5.51
N GLU A 20 -3.59 -1.17 6.79
CA GLU A 20 -4.30 -0.26 7.68
C GLU A 20 -4.11 1.21 7.25
N ARG A 21 -2.87 1.62 6.98
CA ARG A 21 -2.54 2.99 6.56
C ARG A 21 -3.12 3.32 5.20
N LEU A 22 -3.10 2.37 4.27
CA LEU A 22 -3.74 2.46 2.96
C LEU A 22 -5.23 2.79 3.12
N ARG A 23 -5.93 2.00 3.94
CA ARG A 23 -7.37 2.18 4.22
C ARG A 23 -7.65 3.49 4.92
N ALA A 24 -6.84 3.85 5.91
CA ALA A 24 -6.99 5.09 6.67
C ALA A 24 -6.81 6.31 5.76
N ARG A 25 -5.73 6.37 4.97
CA ARG A 25 -5.46 7.48 4.05
C ARG A 25 -6.52 7.62 2.98
N ARG A 26 -6.97 6.51 2.37
CA ARG A 26 -8.08 6.53 1.40
C ARG A 26 -9.34 7.16 2.01
N ARG A 27 -9.68 6.79 3.25
CA ARG A 27 -10.85 7.34 3.97
C ARG A 27 -10.69 8.83 4.29
N VAL A 28 -9.49 9.27 4.68
CA VAL A 28 -9.19 10.71 4.89
C VAL A 28 -9.41 11.50 3.60
N LEU A 29 -9.00 10.95 2.45
CA LEU A 29 -9.24 11.53 1.14
C LEU A 29 -10.69 11.37 0.63
N LYS A 30 -11.58 10.76 1.43
CA LYS A 30 -12.98 10.49 1.09
C LYS A 30 -13.17 9.72 -0.21
N LEU A 31 -12.22 8.86 -0.56
CA LEU A 31 -12.28 8.04 -1.77
C LEU A 31 -12.99 6.71 -1.49
N THR A 32 -13.83 6.27 -2.41
CA THR A 32 -14.28 4.87 -2.48
C THR A 32 -13.13 3.98 -3.00
N GLN A 33 -13.25 2.66 -2.85
CA GLN A 33 -12.27 1.73 -3.41
C GLN A 33 -12.25 1.79 -4.95
N GLU A 34 -13.39 2.00 -5.59
CA GLU A 34 -13.49 2.17 -7.06
C GLU A 34 -12.83 3.48 -7.52
N GLN A 35 -12.99 4.56 -6.76
CA GLN A 35 -12.29 5.81 -7.05
C GLN A 35 -10.77 5.66 -6.90
N LEU A 36 -10.31 4.86 -5.94
CA LEU A 36 -8.89 4.53 -5.83
C LEU A 36 -8.41 3.72 -7.06
N CYS A 37 -9.20 2.77 -7.57
CA CYS A 37 -8.88 2.06 -8.81
C CYS A 37 -8.69 3.03 -9.98
N GLY A 38 -9.59 4.01 -10.13
CA GLY A 38 -9.47 5.05 -11.17
C GLY A 38 -8.17 5.84 -11.04
N ARG A 39 -7.85 6.31 -9.82
CA ARG A 39 -6.59 7.02 -9.57
C ARG A 39 -5.35 6.18 -9.85
N LEU A 40 -5.39 4.89 -9.52
CA LEU A 40 -4.29 3.97 -9.81
C LEU A 40 -4.07 3.81 -11.31
N ALA A 41 -5.14 3.71 -12.10
CA ALA A 41 -5.04 3.73 -13.55
C ALA A 41 -4.41 5.03 -14.05
N ASP A 42 -4.84 6.18 -13.52
CA ASP A 42 -4.29 7.49 -13.92
C ASP A 42 -2.80 7.62 -13.61
N VAL A 43 -2.39 7.40 -12.35
CA VAL A 43 -0.97 7.60 -11.93
C VAL A 43 -0.01 6.59 -12.55
N THR A 44 -0.51 5.41 -12.96
CA THR A 44 0.30 4.40 -13.64
C THR A 44 0.21 4.46 -15.16
N SER A 45 -0.50 5.44 -15.73
CA SER A 45 -0.79 5.51 -17.16
C SER A 45 -1.35 4.18 -17.70
N SER A 46 -2.33 3.64 -16.98
CA SER A 46 -3.03 2.37 -17.24
C SER A 46 -2.14 1.11 -17.25
N ARG A 47 -0.89 1.19 -16.77
CA ARG A 47 -0.04 -0.01 -16.58
C ARG A 47 -0.55 -0.90 -15.45
N TRP A 48 -1.27 -0.32 -14.49
CA TRP A 48 -1.98 -1.06 -13.47
C TRP A 48 -3.45 -0.62 -13.41
N ILE A 49 -4.34 -1.50 -13.88
CA ILE A 49 -5.79 -1.32 -13.81
C ILE A 49 -6.31 -2.24 -12.71
N ALA A 50 -6.26 -1.76 -11.46
CA ALA A 50 -6.66 -2.55 -10.30
C ALA A 50 -8.19 -2.76 -10.28
N ALA A 51 -8.65 -3.99 -10.01
CA ALA A 51 -10.06 -4.24 -9.72
C ALA A 51 -10.43 -3.85 -8.28
N ARG A 52 -11.68 -3.47 -8.00
CA ARG A 52 -12.14 -3.18 -6.62
C ARG A 52 -11.82 -4.31 -5.64
N LYS A 53 -11.97 -5.57 -6.07
CA LYS A 53 -11.67 -6.76 -5.26
C LYS A 53 -10.19 -6.83 -4.85
N GLU A 54 -9.29 -6.35 -5.70
CA GLU A 54 -7.87 -6.24 -5.39
C GLU A 54 -7.62 -5.24 -4.26
N ILE A 55 -8.27 -4.07 -4.31
CA ILE A 55 -8.19 -3.07 -3.24
C ILE A 55 -8.70 -3.63 -1.92
N VAL A 56 -9.76 -4.45 -1.92
CA VAL A 56 -10.24 -5.15 -0.72
C VAL A 56 -9.15 -6.04 -0.12
N HIS A 57 -8.46 -6.85 -0.94
CA HIS A 57 -7.39 -7.72 -0.46
C HIS A 57 -6.15 -6.95 0.01
N LEU A 58 -5.83 -5.82 -0.64
CA LEU A 58 -4.77 -4.92 -0.21
C LEU A 58 -5.07 -4.35 1.19
N GLU A 59 -6.25 -3.75 1.36
CA GLU A 59 -6.69 -3.14 2.62
C GLU A 59 -6.98 -4.14 3.75
N ALA A 60 -7.20 -5.41 3.42
CA ALA A 60 -7.36 -6.49 4.40
C ALA A 60 -6.01 -7.10 4.82
N GLY A 61 -4.91 -6.80 4.12
CA GLY A 61 -3.62 -7.43 4.39
C GLY A 61 -3.51 -8.86 3.86
N THR A 62 -4.43 -9.31 3.00
CA THR A 62 -4.52 -10.72 2.56
C THR A 62 -3.72 -11.02 1.29
N ARG A 63 -2.96 -10.05 0.77
CA ARG A 63 -2.04 -10.25 -0.35
C ARG A 63 -0.74 -9.48 -0.17
N ILE A 64 0.29 -9.90 -0.89
CA ILE A 64 1.58 -9.21 -0.96
C ILE A 64 1.42 -7.94 -1.81
N VAL A 65 2.23 -6.92 -1.49
CA VAL A 65 2.35 -5.68 -2.26
C VAL A 65 3.77 -5.62 -2.80
N SER A 66 3.93 -5.42 -4.11
CA SER A 66 5.25 -5.18 -4.71
C SER A 66 5.74 -3.77 -4.41
N ASP A 67 7.03 -3.52 -4.61
CA ASP A 67 7.61 -2.19 -4.55
C ASP A 67 6.97 -1.21 -5.55
N LEU A 68 6.70 -1.67 -6.79
CA LEU A 68 6.00 -0.88 -7.81
C LEU A 68 4.57 -0.53 -7.40
N GLU A 69 3.83 -1.48 -6.84
CA GLU A 69 2.48 -1.23 -6.32
C GLU A 69 2.51 -0.24 -5.17
N LEU A 70 3.49 -0.35 -4.26
CA LEU A 70 3.66 0.58 -3.14
C LEU A 70 3.86 2.01 -3.64
N LEU A 71 4.75 2.23 -4.62
CA LEU A 71 4.98 3.56 -5.19
C LEU A 71 3.73 4.13 -5.86
N ALA A 72 3.01 3.30 -6.62
CA ALA A 72 1.75 3.71 -7.26
C ALA A 72 0.65 4.05 -6.23
N LEU A 73 0.53 3.26 -5.16
CA LEU A 73 -0.41 3.51 -4.07
C LEU A 73 -0.07 4.81 -3.33
N ALA A 74 1.21 5.04 -3.04
CA ALA A 74 1.69 6.26 -2.40
C ALA A 74 1.32 7.49 -3.23
N GLN A 75 1.59 7.46 -4.54
CA GLN A 75 1.24 8.53 -5.47
C GLN A 75 -0.27 8.75 -5.58
N ALA A 76 -1.07 7.68 -5.72
CA ALA A 76 -2.53 7.80 -5.82
C ALA A 76 -3.20 8.33 -4.53
N LEU A 77 -2.58 8.08 -3.38
CA LEU A 77 -3.01 8.53 -2.06
C LEU A 77 -2.33 9.82 -1.58
N ASP A 78 -1.56 10.47 -2.45
CA ASP A 78 -0.89 11.74 -2.18
C ASP A 78 -0.16 11.71 -0.82
N CYS A 79 0.70 10.70 -0.65
CA CYS A 79 1.50 10.50 0.55
C CYS A 79 2.86 9.88 0.19
N PRO A 80 3.91 10.07 1.01
CA PRO A 80 5.20 9.49 0.72
C PRO A 80 5.19 7.97 1.01
N PRO A 81 5.92 7.15 0.23
CA PRO A 81 5.90 5.68 0.38
C PRO A 81 6.33 5.19 1.77
N ASN A 82 7.25 5.92 2.41
CA ASN A 82 7.71 5.60 3.76
C ASN A 82 6.58 5.72 4.79
N TRP A 83 5.67 6.69 4.63
CA TRP A 83 4.52 6.83 5.50
C TRP A 83 3.58 5.61 5.37
N LEU A 84 3.39 5.07 4.16
CA LEU A 84 2.65 3.82 4.00
C LEU A 84 3.34 2.64 4.68
N LEU A 85 4.67 2.60 4.70
CA LEU A 85 5.47 1.52 5.28
C LEU A 85 5.59 1.58 6.81
N THR A 86 5.91 2.74 7.38
CA THR A 86 6.25 2.91 8.80
C THR A 86 5.27 3.81 9.54
N GLY A 87 4.54 4.68 8.84
CA GLY A 87 3.69 5.71 9.43
C GLY A 87 4.45 6.97 9.84
N GLU A 88 5.77 7.00 9.64
CA GLU A 88 6.59 8.17 9.87
C GLU A 88 6.56 9.05 8.63
N GLU A 89 6.30 10.35 8.80
CA GLU A 89 6.62 11.32 7.74
C GLU A 89 8.13 11.30 7.51
N ALA A 90 8.56 11.39 6.26
CA ALA A 90 9.98 11.41 5.93
C ALA A 90 10.61 12.68 6.51
N THR A 91 11.00 12.66 7.78
CA THR A 91 11.97 13.63 8.29
C THR A 91 13.28 13.29 7.59
N PRO A 92 13.85 14.17 6.75
CA PRO A 92 15.21 13.98 6.30
C PRO A 92 16.06 13.87 7.56
N LYS A 93 16.78 12.75 7.72
CA LYS A 93 17.86 12.69 8.70
C LYS A 93 18.86 13.76 8.25
N THR A 94 18.81 14.94 8.89
CA THR A 94 19.90 15.90 8.81
C THR A 94 21.12 15.16 9.35
N SER A 95 21.99 14.73 8.44
CA SER A 95 23.32 14.25 8.79
C SER A 95 24.01 15.36 9.57
N ALA A 96 24.32 15.08 10.84
CA ALA A 96 25.24 15.89 11.65
C ALA A 96 26.68 15.60 11.24
#